data_AF-I9KUK4-F1
#
_entry.id   AF-I9KUK4-F1
#
_cell.length_a   1.000
_cell.length_b   1.000
_cell.length_c   1.000
_cell.angle_alpha   90.00
_cell.angle_beta   90.00
_cell.angle_gamma   90.00
#
_symmetry.space_group_name_H-M   'P 1'
#
loop_
_entity.id
_entity.type
_entity.pdbx_description
1 polymer ?
#
loop_
_entity_poly.entity_id
_entity_poly.type
_entity_poly.pdbx_seq_one_letter_code
_entity_poly.pdbx_strand_id
1 'polypeptide(L)'
;MISNLERSLREEFRKTRREGLKEGLKKGKLEGLKIGKMEGRMEGKIEGIRMVVFEQLKEKFTDIPAEYLEGIAKLDDKTLLQLAKDILKIEKLEELKKYI
;
A
#
# COMPACT_ATOMS: atom_id res chain seq x y z
N MET A 1 -2.00 6.01 -60.35
CA MET A 1 -0.89 5.17 -59.85
C MET A 1 -0.56 5.62 -58.44
N ILE A 2 -0.91 4.83 -57.43
CA ILE A 2 -0.43 5.08 -56.06
C ILE A 2 1.07 4.79 -56.10
N SER A 3 1.90 5.77 -55.77
CA SER A 3 3.36 5.62 -55.84
C SER A 3 3.82 4.65 -54.75
N ASN A 4 4.87 3.86 -55.02
CA ASN A 4 5.47 2.99 -54.00
C ASN A 4 5.83 3.76 -52.72
N LEU A 5 6.09 5.06 -52.84
CA LEU A 5 6.39 5.99 -51.75
C LEU A 5 5.20 6.24 -50.81
N GLU A 6 3.98 6.37 -51.34
CA GLU A 6 2.77 6.53 -50.50
C GLU A 6 2.41 5.24 -49.76
N ARG A 7 2.81 4.08 -50.31
CA ARG A 7 2.58 2.78 -49.70
C ARG A 7 3.54 2.55 -48.54
N SER A 8 4.83 2.84 -48.74
CA SER A 8 5.86 2.73 -47.71
C SER A 8 5.62 3.69 -46.54
N LEU A 9 5.24 4.95 -46.81
CA LEU A 9 4.90 5.90 -45.75
C LEU A 9 3.69 5.42 -44.93
N ARG A 10 2.64 4.90 -45.58
CA ARG A 10 1.48 4.36 -44.86
C ARG A 10 1.83 3.16 -43.99
N GLU A 11 2.73 2.29 -44.47
CA GLU A 11 3.20 1.14 -43.70
C GLU A 11 4.05 1.57 -42.49
N GLU A 12 4.91 2.56 -42.68
CA GLU A 12 5.76 3.11 -41.63
C GLU A 12 4.92 3.80 -40.54
N PHE A 13 3.97 4.68 -40.92
CA PHE A 13 3.02 5.29 -39.98
C PHE A 13 2.19 4.25 -39.22
N ARG A 14 1.74 3.18 -39.89
CA ARG A 14 1.02 2.08 -39.23
C ARG A 14 1.92 1.33 -38.25
N LYS A 15 3.19 1.13 -38.60
CA LYS A 15 4.17 0.47 -37.75
C LYS A 15 4.48 1.31 -36.51
N THR A 16 4.82 2.58 -36.67
CA THR A 16 5.10 3.50 -35.55
C THR A 16 3.89 3.65 -34.63
N ARG A 17 2.67 3.74 -35.18
CA ARG A 17 1.44 3.81 -34.36
C ARG A 17 1.20 2.53 -33.56
N ARG A 18 1.43 1.36 -34.17
CA ARG A 18 1.34 0.07 -33.47
C ARG A 18 2.40 -0.06 -32.39
N GLU A 19 3.62 0.37 -32.67
CA GLU A 19 4.74 0.36 -31.72
C GLU A 19 4.46 1.28 -30.53
N GLY A 20 4.02 2.52 -30.78
CA GLY A 20 3.65 3.47 -29.73
C GLY A 20 2.50 2.99 -28.87
N LEU A 21 1.47 2.37 -29.45
CA LEU A 21 0.37 1.77 -28.69
C LEU A 21 0.84 0.59 -27.83
N LYS A 22 1.69 -0.28 -28.40
CA LYS A 22 2.25 -1.43 -27.71
C LYS A 22 3.14 -1.00 -26.54
N GLU A 23 3.93 0.05 -26.74
CA GLU A 23 4.80 0.61 -25.73
C GLU A 23 4.01 1.30 -24.62
N GLY A 24 2.97 2.08 -24.96
CA GLY A 24 2.06 2.70 -24.00
C GLY A 24 1.34 1.68 -23.11
N LEU A 25 0.79 0.61 -23.71
CA LEU A 25 0.16 -0.49 -22.97
C LEU A 25 1.16 -1.22 -22.05
N LYS A 26 2.39 -1.46 -22.53
CA LYS A 26 3.44 -2.11 -21.75
C LYS A 26 3.86 -1.25 -20.56
N LYS A 27 4.04 0.07 -20.76
CA LYS A 27 4.36 1.02 -19.69
C LYS A 27 3.24 1.11 -18.65
N GLY A 28 2.00 1.32 -19.08
CA GLY A 28 0.85 1.40 -18.17
C GLY A 28 0.64 0.13 -17.33
N LYS A 29 0.81 -1.06 -17.93
CA LYS A 29 0.73 -2.33 -17.20
C LYS A 29 1.85 -2.49 -16.16
N LEU A 30 3.09 -2.09 -16.51
CA LEU A 30 4.24 -2.15 -15.59
C LEU A 30 4.08 -1.19 -14.41
N GLU A 31 3.61 0.03 -14.67
CA GLU A 31 3.36 1.04 -13.63
C GLU A 31 2.24 0.60 -12.70
N GLY A 32 1.10 0.16 -13.24
CA GLY A 32 -0.03 -0.35 -12.45
C GLY A 32 0.35 -1.53 -11.55
N LEU A 33 1.13 -2.48 -12.07
CA LEU A 33 1.59 -3.63 -11.28
C LEU A 33 2.57 -3.21 -10.16
N LYS A 34 3.46 -2.24 -10.43
CA LYS A 34 4.40 -1.73 -9.42
C LYS A 34 3.67 -1.00 -8.30
N ILE A 35 2.72 -0.13 -8.65
CA ILE A 35 1.93 0.64 -7.67
C ILE A 35 1.09 -0.33 -6.83
N GLY A 36 0.30 -1.22 -7.47
CA GLY A 36 -0.53 -2.17 -6.73
C GLY A 36 0.26 -3.13 -5.84
N LYS A 37 1.45 -3.58 -6.27
CA LYS A 37 2.33 -4.39 -5.41
C LYS A 37 2.92 -3.59 -4.24
N MET A 38 3.19 -2.31 -4.43
CA MET A 38 3.73 -1.44 -3.38
C MET A 38 2.66 -1.12 -2.34
N GLU A 39 1.46 -0.74 -2.79
CA GLU A 39 0.29 -0.48 -1.94
C GLU A 39 -0.09 -1.73 -1.15
N GLY A 40 -0.28 -2.88 -1.80
CA GLY A 40 -0.63 -4.12 -1.09
C GLY A 40 0.45 -4.59 -0.11
N ARG A 41 1.74 -4.31 -0.38
CA ARG A 41 2.82 -4.60 0.58
C ARG A 41 2.81 -3.63 1.77
N MET A 42 2.47 -2.36 1.54
CA MET A 42 2.34 -1.36 2.61
C MET A 42 1.15 -1.69 3.50
N GLU A 43 -0.03 -1.94 2.91
CA GLU A 43 -1.24 -2.35 3.62
C GLU A 43 -1.00 -3.60 4.46
N GLY A 44 -0.45 -4.67 3.86
CA GLY A 44 -0.16 -5.90 4.61
C GLY A 44 0.87 -5.73 5.73
N LYS A 45 1.81 -4.79 5.58
CA LYS A 45 2.77 -4.47 6.65
C LYS A 45 2.09 -3.75 7.82
N ILE A 46 1.23 -2.79 7.54
CA ILE A 46 0.48 -2.04 8.56
C ILE A 46 -0.49 -2.97 9.29
N GLU A 47 -1.21 -3.82 8.56
CA GLU A 47 -2.10 -4.82 9.14
C GLU A 47 -1.33 -5.82 10.03
N GLY A 48 -0.15 -6.26 9.58
CA GLY A 48 0.74 -7.09 10.41
C GLY A 48 1.19 -6.40 11.69
N ILE A 49 1.56 -5.11 11.63
CA ILE A 49 1.91 -4.33 12.82
C ILE A 49 0.72 -4.21 13.76
N ARG A 50 -0.48 -3.97 13.23
CA ARG A 50 -1.72 -3.89 14.00
C ARG A 50 -1.98 -5.20 14.75
N MET A 51 -1.80 -6.33 14.07
CA MET A 51 -1.95 -7.66 14.68
C MET A 51 -0.93 -7.86 15.81
N VAL A 52 0.34 -7.50 15.61
CA VAL A 52 1.38 -7.61 16.65
C VAL A 52 1.05 -6.73 17.85
N VAL A 53 0.60 -5.49 17.64
CA VAL A 53 0.16 -4.60 18.71
C VAL A 53 -0.98 -5.22 19.52
N PHE A 54 -1.98 -5.81 18.86
CA PHE A 54 -3.08 -6.48 19.53
C PHE A 54 -2.63 -7.68 20.37
N GLU A 55 -1.74 -8.51 19.85
CA GLU A 55 -1.22 -9.66 20.59
C GLU A 55 -0.35 -9.23 21.78
N GLN A 56 0.52 -8.22 21.62
CA GLN A 56 1.30 -7.64 22.72
C GLN A 56 0.41 -7.07 23.82
N LEU A 57 -0.72 -6.46 23.45
CA LEU A 57 -1.68 -5.92 24.39
C LEU A 57 -2.36 -7.03 25.18
N LYS A 58 -2.85 -8.09 24.52
CA LYS A 58 -3.47 -9.24 25.21
C LYS A 58 -2.51 -9.95 26.16
N GLU A 59 -1.24 -10.05 25.78
CA GLU A 59 -0.20 -10.66 26.63
C GLU A 59 0.12 -9.78 27.86
N LYS A 60 0.17 -8.45 27.70
CA LYS A 60 0.47 -7.53 28.82
C LYS A 60 -0.74 -7.25 29.71
N PHE A 61 -1.92 -7.20 29.13
CA PHE A 61 -3.15 -6.78 29.81
C PHE A 61 -4.22 -7.84 29.62
N THR A 62 -4.67 -8.41 30.74
CA THR A 62 -5.65 -9.50 30.75
C THR A 62 -7.05 -9.05 30.34
N ASP A 63 -7.38 -7.78 30.57
CA ASP A 63 -8.67 -7.20 30.23
C ASP A 63 -8.49 -5.83 29.56
N ILE A 64 -8.96 -5.71 28.32
CA ILE A 64 -8.76 -4.52 27.48
C ILE A 64 -10.13 -4.05 27.03
N PRO A 65 -10.58 -2.86 27.46
CA PRO A 65 -11.86 -2.33 27.03
C PRO A 65 -11.92 -2.17 25.50
N ALA A 66 -13.07 -2.50 24.91
CA ALA A 66 -13.29 -2.43 23.48
C ALA A 66 -12.99 -1.04 22.88
N GLU A 67 -13.19 0.03 23.66
CA GLU A 67 -12.85 1.41 23.31
C GLU A 67 -11.38 1.56 22.88
N TYR A 68 -10.45 0.89 23.56
CA TYR A 68 -9.02 0.93 23.19
C TYR A 68 -8.75 0.15 21.91
N LEU A 69 -9.44 -0.97 21.69
CA LEU A 69 -9.25 -1.79 20.50
C LEU A 69 -9.76 -1.05 19.25
N GLU A 70 -10.93 -0.42 19.34
CA GLU A 70 -11.49 0.43 18.29
C GLU A 70 -10.63 1.66 18.04
N GLY A 71 -10.10 2.23 19.12
CA GLY A 71 -9.15 3.32 19.08
C GLY A 71 -7.92 3.00 18.26
N ILE A 72 -7.27 1.88 18.59
CA ILE A 72 -6.11 1.37 17.86
C ILE A 72 -6.49 1.13 16.41
N ALA A 73 -7.64 0.51 16.13
CA ALA A 73 -8.15 0.24 14.78
C ALA A 73 -8.19 1.50 13.88
N LYS A 74 -8.45 2.67 14.45
CA LYS A 74 -8.56 3.96 13.74
C LYS A 74 -7.25 4.76 13.67
N LEU A 75 -6.18 4.31 14.34
CA LEU A 75 -4.89 5.00 14.30
C LEU A 75 -4.31 5.05 12.90
N ASP A 76 -3.69 6.19 12.59
CA ASP A 76 -2.84 6.33 11.41
C ASP A 76 -1.58 5.47 11.52
N ASP A 77 -1.01 5.15 10.36
CA ASP A 77 0.15 4.27 10.23
C ASP A 77 1.36 4.70 11.08
N LYS A 78 1.59 6.01 11.21
CA LYS A 78 2.75 6.53 11.97
C LYS A 78 2.53 6.36 13.46
N THR A 79 1.34 6.72 13.95
CA THR A 79 0.98 6.57 15.35
C THR A 79 0.93 5.10 15.75
N LEU A 80 0.43 4.22 14.88
CA LEU A 80 0.46 2.76 15.10
C LEU A 80 1.89 2.23 15.21
N LEU A 81 2.80 2.67 14.33
CA LEU A 81 4.22 2.32 14.38
C LEU A 81 4.90 2.82 15.66
N GLN A 82 4.54 4.01 16.13
CA GLN A 82 5.06 4.56 17.37
C GLN A 82 4.55 3.77 18.58
N LEU A 83 3.24 3.48 18.61
CA LEU A 83 2.62 2.62 19.60
C LEU A 83 3.32 1.26 19.65
N ALA A 84 3.53 0.59 18.51
CA ALA A 84 4.20 -0.72 18.46
C ALA A 84 5.61 -0.72 19.08
N LYS A 85 6.32 0.41 19.07
CA LYS A 85 7.64 0.54 19.72
C LYS A 85 7.53 0.82 21.21
N ASP A 86 6.58 1.68 21.59
CA ASP A 86 6.46 2.14 22.97
C ASP A 86 5.60 1.21 23.83
N ILE A 87 4.81 0.32 23.23
CA ILE A 87 3.95 -0.64 23.95
C ILE A 87 4.70 -1.58 24.88
N LEU A 88 5.95 -1.88 24.56
CA LEU A 88 6.84 -2.65 25.44
C LEU A 88 7.15 -1.87 26.73
N LYS A 89 7.16 -0.54 26.69
CA LYS A 89 7.40 0.36 27.83
C LYS A 89 6.14 0.80 28.55
N ILE A 90 4.97 0.66 27.93
CA ILE A 90 3.68 1.02 28.55
C ILE A 90 3.37 0.05 29.69
N GLU A 91 3.24 0.54 30.92
CA GLU A 91 2.92 -0.29 32.08
C GLU A 91 1.43 -0.28 32.41
N LYS A 92 0.71 0.78 32.00
CA LYS A 92 -0.72 0.96 32.29
C LYS A 92 -1.53 1.20 31.02
N LEU A 93 -2.73 0.60 30.95
CA LEU A 93 -3.66 0.79 29.84
C LEU A 93 -4.01 2.27 29.60
N GLU A 94 -4.06 3.09 30.63
CA GLU A 94 -4.36 4.53 30.52
C GLU A 94 -3.36 5.28 29.63
N GLU A 95 -2.11 4.81 29.52
CA GLU A 95 -1.10 5.44 28.68
C GLU A 95 -1.40 5.29 27.18
N LEU A 96 -2.23 4.31 26.80
CA LEU A 96 -2.72 4.14 25.43
C LEU A 96 -3.59 5.32 24.98
N LYS A 97 -4.24 6.04 25.91
CA LYS A 97 -5.03 7.24 25.61
C LYS A 97 -4.20 8.40 25.04
N LYS A 98 -2.87 8.33 25.09
CA LYS A 98 -2.00 9.33 24.44
C LYS A 98 -1.94 9.14 22.93
N TYR A 99 -2.30 7.95 22.44
CA TYR A 99 -2.20 7.58 21.04
C TYR A 99 -3.56 7.63 20.35
N ILE A 100 -4.64 7.35 21.10
CA ILE A 100 -6.02 7.21 20.64
C ILE A 100 -6.82 8.46 21.01
#